data_AF-A0A7X8UPQ7-F1
#
_entry.id   AF-A0A7X8UPQ7-F1
#
_cell.length_a   1.000
_cell.length_b   1.000
_cell.length_c   1.000
_cell.angle_alpha   90.00
_cell.angle_beta   90.00
_cell.angle_gamma   90.00
#
_symmetry.space_group_name_H-M   'P 1'
#
loop_
_entity.id
_entity.type
_entity.pdbx_description
1 polymer ?
#
loop_
_entity_poly.entity_id
_entity_poly.type
_entity_poly.pdbx_seq_one_letter_code
_entity_poly.pdbx_strand_id
1 'polypeptide(L)'
;MKLTLVLLALALKGTMIASADDSNEIASIRGLVSGAEMQARSIGARDAEGLGDVFHVIHRKAECVALQDKMVEAWPFVLHHLDEVAPTESGKAMVMISTGRMAVSSYLDFLDTVAELVESGTLDRKFFMWAQFPPEGGLCNVLIKHHADSKAQTVIMRAKKIFQDVPEKIATYDAMLTGESKKKLEDYEARLAPPSSGRTIRHQNNEKSPANNHAASMCTQTERTSLESYGSNVSNEIAPPLPPVPTPIRGSGFVWLLLVVALVFIVTFAVWFLRSL
;
A
#
# COMPACT_ATOMS: atom_id res chain seq x y z
N MET A 1 -43.22 -24.71 1.73
CA MET A 1 -42.94 -23.91 2.95
C MET A 1 -41.75 -24.40 3.78
N LYS A 2 -41.53 -25.71 3.99
CA LYS A 2 -40.39 -26.19 4.81
C LYS A 2 -39.02 -26.03 4.11
N LEU A 3 -38.95 -26.23 2.80
CA LEU A 3 -37.70 -26.11 2.02
C LEU A 3 -37.18 -24.65 1.95
N THR A 4 -38.09 -23.69 1.84
CA THR A 4 -37.78 -22.25 1.82
C THR A 4 -37.23 -21.75 3.15
N LEU A 5 -37.69 -22.27 4.28
CA LEU A 5 -37.15 -21.96 5.61
C LEU A 5 -35.75 -22.55 5.84
N VAL A 6 -35.48 -23.74 5.30
CA VAL A 6 -34.14 -24.36 5.36
C VAL A 6 -33.14 -23.61 4.48
N LEU A 7 -33.54 -23.20 3.28
CA LEU A 7 -32.71 -22.36 2.40
C LEU A 7 -32.47 -20.97 2.99
N LEU A 8 -33.47 -20.37 3.63
CA LEU A 8 -33.32 -19.10 4.34
C LEU A 8 -32.37 -19.25 5.55
N ALA A 9 -32.49 -20.34 6.31
CA ALA A 9 -31.59 -20.62 7.43
C ALA A 9 -30.15 -20.92 6.99
N LEU A 10 -29.95 -21.58 5.85
CA LEU A 10 -28.64 -21.81 5.25
C LEU A 10 -28.03 -20.51 4.70
N ALA A 11 -28.83 -19.67 4.05
CA ALA A 11 -28.41 -18.35 3.58
C ALA A 11 -28.02 -17.45 4.77
N LEU A 12 -28.85 -17.40 5.81
CA LEU A 12 -28.59 -16.64 7.03
C LEU A 12 -27.33 -17.14 7.76
N LYS A 13 -27.13 -18.45 7.86
CA LYS A 13 -25.90 -19.02 8.44
C LYS A 13 -24.67 -18.69 7.60
N GLY A 14 -24.76 -18.79 6.27
CA GLY A 14 -23.67 -18.44 5.36
C GLY A 14 -23.28 -16.97 5.45
N THR A 15 -24.26 -16.06 5.49
CA THR A 15 -24.02 -14.62 5.65
C THR A 15 -23.49 -14.26 7.04
N MET A 16 -23.93 -14.97 8.10
CA MET A 16 -23.42 -14.74 9.45
C MET A 16 -21.97 -15.19 9.60
N ILE A 17 -21.56 -16.28 8.95
CA ILE A 17 -20.16 -16.74 8.98
C ILE A 17 -19.26 -15.75 8.24
N ALA A 18 -19.64 -15.31 7.03
CA ALA A 18 -18.90 -14.30 6.28
C ALA A 18 -18.80 -12.97 7.06
N SER A 19 -19.91 -12.51 7.65
CA SER A 19 -19.93 -11.29 8.47
C SER A 19 -19.07 -11.41 9.75
N ALA A 20 -18.99 -12.60 10.35
CA ALA A 20 -18.15 -12.83 11.52
C ALA A 20 -16.66 -12.88 11.13
N ASP A 21 -16.33 -13.47 9.99
CA ASP A 21 -14.97 -13.49 9.44
C ASP A 21 -14.49 -12.08 9.09
N ASP A 22 -15.34 -11.28 8.42
CA ASP A 22 -15.05 -9.87 8.10
C ASP A 22 -14.86 -9.05 9.39
N SER A 23 -15.74 -9.22 10.39
CA SER A 23 -15.62 -8.51 11.65
C SER A 23 -14.32 -8.85 12.41
N ASN A 24 -13.88 -10.11 12.37
CA ASN A 24 -12.64 -10.52 13.00
C ASN A 24 -11.42 -9.96 12.27
N GLU A 25 -11.44 -9.98 10.94
CA GLU A 25 -10.38 -9.42 10.10
C GLU A 25 -10.29 -7.89 10.25
N ILE A 26 -11.43 -7.19 10.28
CA ILE A 26 -11.49 -5.75 10.57
C ILE A 26 -10.89 -5.44 11.94
N ALA A 27 -11.27 -6.19 12.98
CA ALA A 27 -10.73 -5.99 14.33
C ALA A 27 -9.23 -6.23 14.40
N SER A 28 -8.74 -7.27 13.72
CA SER A 28 -7.32 -7.62 13.61
C SER A 28 -6.52 -6.49 12.95
N ILE A 29 -6.95 -6.03 11.78
CA ILE A 29 -6.29 -4.95 11.03
C ILE A 29 -6.37 -3.64 11.80
N ARG A 30 -7.52 -3.31 12.38
CA ARG A 30 -7.68 -2.11 13.23
C ARG A 30 -6.70 -2.12 14.40
N GLY A 31 -6.45 -3.30 14.99
CA GLY A 31 -5.43 -3.49 16.01
C GLY A 31 -4.02 -3.13 15.52
N LEU A 32 -3.63 -3.59 14.33
CA LEU A 32 -2.34 -3.25 13.71
C LEU A 32 -2.22 -1.75 13.39
N VAL A 33 -3.27 -1.15 12.82
CA VAL A 33 -3.32 0.30 12.55
C VAL A 33 -3.14 1.09 13.85
N SER A 34 -3.87 0.72 14.89
CA SER A 34 -3.79 1.38 16.20
C SER A 34 -2.40 1.22 16.83
N GLY A 35 -1.78 0.04 16.72
CA GLY A 35 -0.41 -0.22 17.18
C GLY A 35 0.61 0.68 16.49
N ALA A 36 0.54 0.76 15.16
CA ALA A 36 1.41 1.61 14.36
C ALA A 36 1.20 3.11 14.66
N GLU A 37 -0.05 3.55 14.83
CA GLU A 37 -0.36 4.92 15.27
C GLU A 37 0.22 5.25 16.64
N MET A 38 0.06 4.37 17.64
CA MET A 38 0.62 4.57 18.97
C MET A 38 2.14 4.64 18.93
N GLN A 39 2.78 3.78 18.13
CA GLN A 39 4.22 3.80 17.93
C GLN A 39 4.68 5.13 17.31
N ALA A 40 3.95 5.65 16.32
CA ALA A 40 4.26 6.95 15.73
C ALA A 40 4.08 8.11 16.71
N ARG A 41 3.02 8.09 17.53
CA ARG A 41 2.80 9.08 18.59
C ARG A 41 3.93 9.09 19.61
N SER A 42 4.46 7.91 19.96
CA SER A 42 5.59 7.80 20.89
C SER A 42 6.88 8.48 20.38
N ILE A 43 6.98 8.70 19.07
CA ILE A 43 8.13 9.32 18.38
C ILE A 43 7.83 10.79 18.03
N GLY A 44 6.64 11.30 18.36
CA GLY A 44 6.30 12.71 18.29
C GLY A 44 5.26 13.09 17.23
N ALA A 45 4.72 12.15 16.46
CA ALA A 45 3.61 12.44 15.55
C ALA A 45 2.32 12.74 16.32
N ARG A 46 1.79 13.97 16.17
CA ARG A 46 0.60 14.40 16.91
C ARG A 46 -0.70 14.11 16.16
N ASP A 47 -0.63 14.12 14.83
CA ASP A 47 -1.77 13.99 13.92
C ASP A 47 -1.32 13.32 12.60
N ALA A 48 -2.23 13.28 11.62
CA ALA A 48 -1.97 12.71 10.30
C ALA A 48 -0.85 13.42 9.53
N GLU A 49 -0.68 14.73 9.71
CA GLU A 49 0.39 15.48 9.03
C GLU A 49 1.75 15.14 9.65
N GLY A 50 1.82 15.11 10.98
CA GLY A 50 3.03 14.72 11.71
C GLY A 50 3.46 13.27 11.45
N LEU A 51 2.56 12.40 10.97
CA LEU A 51 2.93 11.05 10.52
C LEU A 51 3.85 11.07 9.30
N GLY A 52 3.63 11.99 8.36
CA GLY A 52 4.49 12.16 7.19
C GLY A 52 5.93 12.54 7.60
N ASP A 53 6.06 13.41 8.60
CA ASP A 53 7.36 13.88 9.09
C ASP A 53 8.15 12.78 9.77
N VAL A 54 7.51 11.92 10.56
CA VAL A 54 8.21 10.84 11.30
C VAL A 54 8.33 9.54 10.51
N PHE A 55 7.74 9.44 9.32
CA PHE A 55 7.62 8.18 8.59
C PHE A 55 8.98 7.50 8.34
N HIS A 56 9.98 8.31 7.99
CA HIS A 56 11.37 7.89 7.81
C HIS A 56 11.99 7.19 9.04
N VAL A 57 11.44 7.39 10.24
CA VAL A 57 11.87 6.71 11.48
C VAL A 57 10.98 5.51 11.80
N ILE A 58 9.67 5.63 11.63
CA ILE A 58 8.72 4.63 12.12
C ILE A 58 8.60 3.42 11.21
N HIS A 59 8.90 3.54 9.92
CA HIS A 59 8.67 2.46 8.96
C HIS A 59 9.40 1.14 9.27
N ARG A 60 10.53 1.20 9.98
CA ARG A 60 11.30 0.01 10.39
C ARG A 60 10.91 -0.52 11.76
N LYS A 61 9.97 0.12 12.44
CA LYS A 61 9.56 -0.25 13.79
C LYS A 61 8.52 -1.36 13.73
N ALA A 62 8.50 -2.20 14.75
CA ALA A 62 7.81 -3.49 14.73
C ALA A 62 6.32 -3.41 14.38
N GLU A 63 5.59 -2.43 14.92
CA GLU A 63 4.15 -2.29 14.67
C GLU A 63 3.87 -1.83 13.23
N CYS A 64 4.68 -0.91 12.72
CA CYS A 64 4.57 -0.46 11.33
C CYS A 64 4.96 -1.59 10.36
N VAL A 65 6.02 -2.36 10.65
CA VAL A 65 6.42 -3.53 9.86
C VAL A 65 5.31 -4.58 9.84
N ALA A 66 4.67 -4.87 10.97
CA ALA A 66 3.57 -5.83 11.03
C ALA A 66 2.37 -5.38 10.17
N LEU A 67 2.06 -4.07 10.17
CA LEU A 67 1.03 -3.52 9.28
C LEU A 67 1.46 -3.61 7.81
N GLN A 68 2.71 -3.28 7.47
CA GLN A 68 3.23 -3.42 6.12
C GLN A 68 3.16 -4.86 5.61
N ASP A 69 3.53 -5.84 6.45
CA ASP A 69 3.44 -7.27 6.12
C ASP A 69 1.98 -7.67 5.86
N LYS A 70 1.03 -7.18 6.67
CA LYS A 70 -0.40 -7.41 6.44
C LYS A 70 -0.90 -6.80 5.13
N MET A 71 -0.43 -5.59 4.80
CA MET A 71 -0.83 -4.86 3.59
C MET A 71 -0.40 -5.55 2.28
N VAL A 72 0.62 -6.43 2.29
CA VAL A 72 1.06 -7.17 1.10
C VAL A 72 -0.11 -7.91 0.44
N GLU A 73 -1.02 -8.48 1.24
CA GLU A 73 -2.15 -9.26 0.74
C GLU A 73 -3.50 -8.61 1.05
N ALA A 74 -3.64 -7.96 2.21
CA ALA A 74 -4.93 -7.50 2.70
C ALA A 74 -5.36 -6.13 2.14
N TRP A 75 -4.51 -5.42 1.39
CA TRP A 75 -4.82 -4.06 0.95
C TRP A 75 -6.18 -3.90 0.24
N PRO A 76 -6.69 -4.85 -0.59
CA PRO A 76 -8.01 -4.67 -1.22
C PRO A 76 -9.12 -4.68 -0.18
N PHE A 77 -9.03 -5.58 0.81
CA PHE A 77 -9.96 -5.66 1.92
C PHE A 77 -9.89 -4.40 2.80
N VAL A 78 -8.67 -3.96 3.12
CA VAL A 78 -8.41 -2.75 3.90
C VAL A 78 -9.04 -1.53 3.25
N LEU A 79 -8.85 -1.34 1.93
CA LEU A 79 -9.44 -0.21 1.21
C LEU A 79 -10.97 -0.33 1.08
N HIS A 80 -11.51 -1.55 0.96
CA HIS A 80 -12.95 -1.76 0.93
C HIS A 80 -13.63 -1.40 2.27
N HIS A 81 -12.97 -1.69 3.39
CA HIS A 81 -13.44 -1.42 4.75
C HIS A 81 -12.72 -0.25 5.42
N LEU A 82 -12.23 0.72 4.64
CA LEU A 82 -11.27 1.73 5.12
C LEU A 82 -11.74 2.48 6.37
N ASP A 83 -13.00 2.93 6.40
CA ASP A 83 -13.57 3.65 7.54
C ASP A 83 -13.74 2.78 8.79
N GLU A 84 -13.82 1.46 8.62
CA GLU A 84 -13.92 0.51 9.73
C GLU A 84 -12.54 0.15 10.26
N VAL A 85 -11.57 -0.14 9.38
CA VAL A 85 -10.21 -0.53 9.81
C VAL A 85 -9.37 0.66 10.27
N ALA A 86 -9.64 1.86 9.73
CA ALA A 86 -8.92 3.09 9.99
C ALA A 86 -9.90 4.28 10.13
N PRO A 87 -10.66 4.35 11.24
CA PRO A 87 -11.70 5.37 11.43
C PRO A 87 -11.17 6.79 11.64
N THR A 88 -9.87 6.94 11.93
CA THR A 88 -9.21 8.22 12.18
C THR A 88 -8.43 8.67 10.96
N GLU A 89 -8.26 10.00 10.80
CA GLU A 89 -7.38 10.55 9.77
C GLU A 89 -5.94 10.03 9.89
N SER A 90 -5.44 9.90 11.12
CA SER A 90 -4.11 9.31 11.38
C SER A 90 -4.05 7.83 10.99
N GLY A 91 -5.13 7.07 11.19
CA GLY A 91 -5.21 5.67 10.79
C GLY A 91 -5.21 5.54 9.26
N LYS A 92 -5.97 6.40 8.57
CA LYS A 92 -5.98 6.45 7.10
C LYS A 92 -4.59 6.79 6.57
N ALA A 93 -3.92 7.78 7.15
CA ALA A 93 -2.54 8.10 6.81
C ALA A 93 -1.62 6.89 7.01
N MET A 94 -1.75 6.19 8.14
CA MET A 94 -0.95 5.01 8.46
C MET A 94 -1.13 3.89 7.44
N VAL A 95 -2.36 3.64 6.97
CA VAL A 95 -2.64 2.69 5.88
C VAL A 95 -1.94 3.13 4.59
N MET A 96 -2.06 4.40 4.21
CA MET A 96 -1.48 4.91 2.96
C MET A 96 0.04 4.83 2.89
N ILE A 97 0.71 5.00 4.03
CA ILE A 97 2.18 4.97 4.10
C ILE A 97 2.73 3.56 4.36
N SER A 98 1.92 2.61 4.82
CA SER A 98 2.36 1.23 5.14
C SER A 98 2.43 0.30 3.93
N THR A 99 3.02 0.77 2.83
CA THR A 99 3.10 0.03 1.55
C THR A 99 4.48 -0.52 1.24
N GLY A 100 5.51 -0.23 2.07
CA GLY A 100 6.93 -0.45 1.77
C GLY A 100 7.34 -1.87 1.36
N ARG A 101 6.54 -2.89 1.67
CA ARG A 101 6.79 -4.31 1.35
C ARG A 101 5.98 -4.85 0.17
N MET A 102 5.11 -4.05 -0.42
CA MET A 102 4.30 -4.46 -1.57
C MET A 102 5.17 -4.64 -2.82
N ALA A 103 4.77 -5.58 -3.67
CA ALA A 103 5.32 -5.66 -5.03
C ALA A 103 4.87 -4.44 -5.85
N VAL A 104 5.71 -3.98 -6.78
CA VAL A 104 5.43 -2.79 -7.63
C VAL A 104 4.06 -2.89 -8.31
N SER A 105 3.70 -4.06 -8.86
CA SER A 105 2.40 -4.25 -9.52
C SER A 105 1.23 -4.06 -8.56
N SER A 106 1.29 -4.67 -7.37
CA SER A 106 0.25 -4.56 -6.34
C SER A 106 0.17 -3.14 -5.79
N TYR A 107 1.30 -2.46 -5.67
CA TYR A 107 1.36 -1.07 -5.24
C TYR A 107 0.72 -0.12 -6.26
N LEU A 108 0.92 -0.36 -7.56
CA LEU A 108 0.23 0.42 -8.60
C LEU A 108 -1.29 0.17 -8.58
N ASP A 109 -1.74 -1.06 -8.37
CA ASP A 109 -3.17 -1.39 -8.22
C ASP A 109 -3.77 -0.75 -6.96
N PHE A 110 -2.99 -0.72 -5.87
CA PHE A 110 -3.33 0.01 -4.65
C PHE A 110 -3.50 1.51 -4.92
N LEU A 111 -2.53 2.16 -5.58
CA LEU A 111 -2.62 3.58 -5.90
C LEU A 111 -3.81 3.91 -6.79
N ASP A 112 -4.10 3.06 -7.77
CA ASP A 112 -5.25 3.23 -8.66
C ASP A 112 -6.58 3.15 -7.88
N THR A 113 -6.69 2.20 -6.95
CA THR A 113 -7.86 2.07 -6.07
C THR A 113 -7.97 3.26 -5.10
N VAL A 114 -6.86 3.75 -4.54
CA VAL A 114 -6.86 4.95 -3.70
C VAL A 114 -7.29 6.18 -4.50
N ALA A 115 -6.89 6.30 -5.76
CA ALA A 115 -7.38 7.36 -6.65
C ALA A 115 -8.90 7.27 -6.88
N GLU A 116 -9.48 6.06 -7.00
CA GLU A 116 -10.95 5.87 -7.08
C GLU A 116 -11.66 6.36 -5.82
N LEU A 117 -11.09 6.07 -4.65
CA LEU A 117 -11.64 6.53 -3.37
C LEU A 117 -11.62 8.07 -3.27
N VAL A 118 -10.58 8.72 -3.80
CA VAL A 118 -10.52 10.19 -3.85
C VAL A 118 -11.51 10.76 -4.85
N GLU A 119 -11.58 10.22 -6.06
CA GLU A 119 -12.50 10.72 -7.10
C GLU A 119 -13.97 10.53 -6.72
N SER A 120 -14.31 9.52 -5.93
CA SER A 120 -15.64 9.30 -5.38
C SER A 120 -15.96 10.15 -4.14
N GLY A 121 -14.96 10.84 -3.57
CA GLY A 121 -15.11 11.65 -2.36
C GLY A 121 -15.07 10.85 -1.05
N THR A 122 -14.78 9.55 -1.10
CA THR A 122 -14.64 8.68 0.08
C THR A 122 -13.35 8.99 0.86
N LEU A 123 -12.31 9.43 0.17
CA LEU A 123 -11.00 9.74 0.76
C LEU A 123 -10.54 11.15 0.37
N ASP A 124 -9.95 11.89 1.32
CA ASP A 124 -9.34 13.18 1.01
C ASP A 124 -8.08 13.01 0.14
N ARG A 125 -7.91 13.88 -0.86
CA ARG A 125 -6.77 13.85 -1.78
C ARG A 125 -5.40 13.92 -1.10
N LYS A 126 -5.28 14.49 0.10
CA LYS A 126 -4.00 14.54 0.85
C LYS A 126 -3.46 13.13 1.14
N PHE A 127 -4.34 12.17 1.39
CA PHE A 127 -3.95 10.79 1.65
C PHE A 127 -3.38 10.12 0.41
N PHE A 128 -3.97 10.40 -0.75
CA PHE A 128 -3.42 9.95 -2.02
C PHE A 128 -2.09 10.62 -2.34
N MET A 129 -1.88 11.89 -1.97
CA MET A 129 -0.57 12.53 -2.11
C MET A 129 0.51 11.80 -1.30
N TRP A 130 0.21 11.41 -0.06
CA TRP A 130 1.15 10.69 0.79
C TRP A 130 1.42 9.27 0.28
N ALA A 131 0.38 8.58 -0.21
CA ALA A 131 0.51 7.25 -0.76
C ALA A 131 1.48 7.18 -1.95
N GLN A 132 1.54 8.21 -2.80
CA GLN A 132 2.28 8.19 -4.07
C GLN A 132 3.81 8.11 -3.94
N PHE A 133 4.37 8.54 -2.81
CA PHE A 133 5.82 8.68 -2.63
C PHE A 133 6.30 8.02 -1.33
N PRO A 134 6.20 6.70 -1.20
CA PRO A 134 6.77 6.00 -0.07
C PRO A 134 8.30 6.23 -0.09
N PRO A 135 8.92 6.63 1.03
CA PRO A 135 10.36 6.85 1.12
C PRO A 135 11.16 5.54 1.13
N GLU A 136 10.52 4.38 0.96
CA GLU A 136 11.13 3.08 1.18
C GLU A 136 11.49 2.34 -0.11
N GLY A 137 12.72 1.83 -0.13
CA GLY A 137 13.13 0.65 -0.91
C GLY A 137 12.79 0.71 -2.40
N GLY A 138 12.36 -0.44 -2.94
CA GLY A 138 12.03 -0.60 -4.36
C GLY A 138 10.80 0.20 -4.81
N LEU A 139 10.02 0.76 -3.88
CA LEU A 139 8.82 1.54 -4.19
C LEU A 139 9.09 3.04 -4.31
N CYS A 140 10.23 3.52 -3.80
CA CYS A 140 10.60 4.92 -3.95
C CYS A 140 10.75 5.29 -5.42
N ASN A 141 10.08 6.40 -5.78
CA ASN A 141 10.02 6.96 -7.13
C ASN A 141 9.44 5.99 -8.19
N VAL A 142 8.60 5.01 -7.81
CA VAL A 142 8.01 4.06 -8.76
C VAL A 142 7.31 4.75 -9.93
N LEU A 143 6.49 5.78 -9.67
CA LEU A 143 5.79 6.51 -10.73
C LEU A 143 6.76 7.20 -11.72
N ILE A 144 7.94 7.62 -11.25
CA ILE A 144 8.98 8.22 -12.10
C ILE A 144 9.72 7.13 -12.89
N LYS A 145 10.21 6.10 -12.19
CA LYS A 145 11.00 5.00 -12.76
C LYS A 145 10.22 4.21 -13.81
N HIS A 146 8.93 4.01 -13.55
CA HIS A 146 7.99 3.25 -14.39
C HIS A 146 7.04 4.14 -15.19
N HIS A 147 7.35 5.42 -15.45
CA HIS A 147 6.46 6.35 -16.18
C HIS A 147 6.01 5.87 -17.58
N ALA A 148 6.69 4.89 -18.18
CA ALA A 148 6.31 4.29 -19.46
C ALA A 148 5.34 3.10 -19.32
N ASP A 149 5.15 2.57 -18.11
CA ASP A 149 4.20 1.50 -17.82
C ASP A 149 2.76 2.04 -17.85
N SER A 150 1.83 1.29 -18.46
CA SER A 150 0.45 1.76 -18.66
C SER A 150 -0.31 1.95 -17.34
N LYS A 151 -0.06 1.13 -16.31
CA LYS A 151 -0.67 1.30 -14.98
C LYS A 151 -0.12 2.54 -14.30
N ALA A 152 1.20 2.73 -14.34
CA ALA A 152 1.82 3.93 -13.80
C ALA A 152 1.31 5.21 -14.50
N GLN A 153 1.19 5.20 -15.83
CA GLN A 153 0.61 6.32 -16.59
C GLN A 153 -0.84 6.60 -16.19
N THR A 154 -1.64 5.56 -15.99
CA THR A 154 -3.03 5.70 -15.52
C THR A 154 -3.07 6.42 -14.18
N VAL A 155 -2.27 5.97 -13.21
CA VAL A 155 -2.16 6.61 -11.89
C VAL A 155 -1.70 8.07 -12.00
N ILE A 156 -0.68 8.36 -12.81
CA ILE A 156 -0.16 9.73 -13.00
C ILE A 156 -1.22 10.65 -13.62
N MET A 157 -1.95 10.18 -14.62
CA MET A 157 -3.02 10.95 -15.27
C MET A 157 -4.18 11.24 -14.31
N ARG A 158 -4.55 10.26 -13.48
CA ARG A 158 -5.58 10.45 -12.44
C ARG A 158 -5.11 11.42 -11.37
N ALA A 159 -3.84 11.34 -10.95
CA ALA A 159 -3.25 12.29 -10.03
C ALA A 159 -3.27 13.73 -10.59
N LYS A 160 -2.91 13.91 -11.86
CA LYS A 160 -3.02 15.21 -12.53
C LYS A 160 -4.44 15.78 -12.48
N LYS A 161 -5.46 14.95 -12.67
CA LYS A 161 -6.88 15.36 -12.58
C LYS A 161 -7.29 15.70 -11.14
N ILE A 162 -6.90 14.88 -10.16
CA ILE A 162 -7.21 15.10 -8.73
C ILE A 162 -6.60 16.41 -8.21
N PHE A 163 -5.41 16.77 -8.68
CA PHE A 163 -4.68 17.99 -8.28
C PHE A 163 -4.69 19.10 -9.34
N GLN A 164 -5.71 19.13 -10.21
CA GLN A 164 -5.81 20.10 -11.33
C GLN A 164 -5.91 21.58 -10.88
N ASP A 165 -6.22 21.83 -9.61
CA ASP A 165 -6.27 23.14 -8.98
C ASP A 165 -4.93 23.56 -8.35
N VAL A 166 -3.91 22.68 -8.38
CA VAL A 166 -2.57 22.94 -7.82
C VAL A 166 -1.54 22.95 -8.95
N PRO A 167 -1.22 24.11 -9.56
CA PRO A 167 -0.38 24.20 -10.76
C PRO A 167 1.00 23.53 -10.62
N GLU A 168 1.61 23.62 -9.45
CA GLU A 168 2.92 22.99 -9.17
C GLU A 168 2.86 21.47 -9.24
N LYS A 169 1.75 20.86 -8.82
CA LYS A 169 1.53 19.41 -8.91
C LYS A 169 1.29 18.99 -10.36
N ILE A 170 0.52 19.76 -11.11
CA ILE A 170 0.30 19.50 -12.55
C ILE A 170 1.64 19.47 -13.29
N ALA A 171 2.49 20.48 -13.07
CA ALA A 171 3.82 20.53 -13.69
C ALA A 171 4.68 19.32 -13.31
N THR A 172 4.58 18.86 -12.06
CA THR A 172 5.27 17.65 -11.59
C THR A 172 4.81 16.40 -12.34
N TYR A 173 3.50 16.21 -12.50
CA TYR A 173 2.94 15.06 -13.21
C TYR A 173 3.21 15.11 -14.72
N ASP A 174 3.15 16.30 -15.33
CA ASP A 174 3.51 16.49 -16.73
C ASP A 174 4.97 16.11 -16.97
N ALA A 175 5.89 16.50 -16.09
CA ALA A 175 7.30 16.11 -16.16
C ALA A 175 7.51 14.59 -15.96
N MET A 176 6.64 13.90 -15.22
CA MET A 176 6.67 12.43 -15.14
C MET A 176 6.25 11.79 -16.45
N LEU A 177 5.15 12.26 -17.05
CA LEU A 177 4.62 11.73 -18.32
C LEU A 177 5.59 11.91 -19.48
N THR A 178 6.34 13.01 -19.51
CA THR A 178 7.37 13.27 -20.55
C THR A 178 8.69 12.55 -20.30
N GLY A 179 8.87 11.92 -19.13
CA GLY A 179 10.13 11.31 -18.71
C GLY A 179 11.20 12.31 -18.25
N GLU A 180 10.91 13.61 -18.24
CA GLU A 180 11.83 14.63 -17.73
C GLU A 180 12.20 14.39 -16.26
N SER A 181 11.23 14.01 -15.43
CA SER A 181 11.45 13.65 -14.02
C SER A 181 12.41 12.47 -13.87
N LYS A 182 12.35 11.49 -14.78
CA LYS A 182 13.27 10.34 -14.77
C LYS A 182 14.69 10.78 -15.10
N LYS A 183 14.85 11.59 -16.13
CA LYS A 183 16.17 12.14 -16.51
C LYS A 183 16.80 12.94 -15.35
N LYS A 184 16.02 13.81 -14.70
CA LYS A 184 16.49 14.57 -13.53
C LYS A 184 16.90 13.67 -12.36
N LEU A 185 16.16 12.58 -12.13
CA LEU A 185 16.48 11.59 -11.11
C LEU A 185 17.81 10.88 -11.43
N GLU A 186 17.98 10.42 -12.67
CA GLU A 186 19.21 9.77 -13.13
C GLU A 186 20.43 10.71 -13.04
N ASP A 187 20.29 11.97 -13.47
CA ASP A 187 21.35 12.98 -13.36
C ASP A 187 21.73 13.26 -11.89
N TYR A 188 20.77 13.23 -10.99
CA TYR A 188 20.99 13.40 -9.55
C TYR A 188 21.72 12.19 -8.94
N GLU A 189 21.23 10.97 -9.21
CA GLU A 189 21.85 9.72 -8.76
C GLU A 189 23.30 9.61 -9.27
N ALA A 190 23.55 10.00 -10.53
CA ALA A 190 24.89 10.02 -11.11
C ALA A 190 25.85 11.00 -10.41
N ARG A 191 25.35 12.14 -9.88
CA ARG A 191 26.16 13.10 -9.11
C ARG A 191 26.46 12.61 -7.68
N LEU A 192 25.59 11.77 -7.13
CA LEU A 192 25.78 11.20 -5.79
C LEU A 192 26.66 9.95 -5.79
N ALA A 193 26.75 9.25 -6.92
CA ALA A 193 27.63 8.09 -7.07
C ALA A 193 29.07 8.50 -6.71
N PRO A 194 29.76 7.75 -5.83
CA PRO A 194 31.15 8.03 -5.51
C PRO A 194 31.98 8.01 -6.82
N PRO A 195 32.97 8.90 -6.97
CA PRO A 195 33.76 8.94 -8.19
C PRO A 195 34.37 7.57 -8.43
N SER A 196 34.06 6.96 -9.58
CA SER A 196 34.79 5.78 -10.05
C SER A 196 36.27 6.15 -10.03
N SER A 197 37.06 5.43 -9.24
CA SER A 197 38.52 5.61 -9.16
C SER A 197 39.12 5.72 -10.56
N GLY A 198 39.58 6.92 -10.94
CA GLY A 198 40.34 7.09 -12.20
C GLY A 198 40.08 8.33 -13.06
N ARG A 199 39.42 9.40 -12.60
CA ARG A 199 39.44 10.68 -13.36
C ARG A 199 39.53 11.90 -12.45
N THR A 200 40.67 12.59 -12.54
CA THR A 200 40.89 13.91 -11.96
C THR A 200 39.90 14.89 -12.59
N ILE A 201 38.92 15.37 -11.82
CA ILE A 201 38.09 16.50 -12.24
C ILE A 201 38.39 17.71 -11.35
N ARG A 202 38.95 18.70 -12.02
CA ARG A 202 39.20 20.07 -11.59
C ARG A 202 37.88 20.72 -11.18
N HIS A 203 37.83 21.26 -9.96
CA HIS A 203 36.73 22.09 -9.47
C HIS A 203 36.43 23.25 -10.43
N GLN A 204 35.17 23.44 -10.77
CA GLN A 204 34.61 24.77 -11.02
C GLN A 204 33.23 24.88 -10.36
N ASN A 205 33.13 25.86 -9.48
CA ASN A 205 31.97 26.26 -8.69
C ASN A 205 30.92 26.98 -9.54
N ASN A 206 29.76 27.17 -8.91
CA ASN A 206 28.59 27.96 -9.27
C ASN A 206 27.57 27.30 -10.19
N GLU A 207 26.51 26.76 -9.59
CA GLU A 207 25.16 27.23 -9.94
C GLU A 207 24.18 27.03 -8.78
N LYS A 208 23.49 28.13 -8.46
CA LYS A 208 22.43 28.26 -7.47
C LYS A 208 21.16 27.65 -8.09
N SER A 209 20.85 26.39 -7.78
CA SER A 209 19.63 25.74 -8.29
C SER A 209 18.42 26.08 -7.39
N PRO A 210 17.29 26.57 -7.94
CA PRO A 210 16.16 27.03 -7.14
C PRO A 210 15.30 25.88 -6.62
N ALA A 211 14.59 26.18 -5.55
CA ALA A 211 13.68 25.31 -4.82
C ALA A 211 12.56 24.74 -5.72
N ASN A 212 12.49 23.40 -5.84
CA ASN A 212 11.23 22.64 -5.81
C ASN A 212 11.48 21.12 -5.71
N ASN A 213 12.42 20.70 -4.86
CA ASN A 213 12.81 19.29 -4.68
C ASN A 213 12.28 18.67 -3.39
N HIS A 214 11.14 19.11 -2.85
CA HIS A 214 10.66 18.57 -1.57
C HIS A 214 10.40 17.04 -1.63
N ALA A 215 9.88 16.53 -2.74
CA ALA A 215 9.63 15.09 -2.92
C ALA A 215 10.91 14.27 -3.13
N ALA A 216 11.87 14.77 -3.91
CA ALA A 216 13.17 14.13 -4.10
C ALA A 216 14.05 14.20 -2.82
N SER A 217 13.90 15.27 -2.03
CA SER A 217 14.59 15.46 -0.75
C SER A 217 14.10 14.50 0.33
N MET A 218 12.79 14.24 0.44
CA MET A 218 12.26 13.35 1.49
C MET A 218 12.71 11.89 1.33
N CYS A 219 12.77 11.36 0.10
CA CYS A 219 13.22 9.97 -0.11
C CYS A 219 14.74 9.82 0.08
N THR A 220 15.55 10.73 -0.50
CA THR A 220 17.02 10.57 -0.55
C THR A 220 17.74 11.00 0.74
N GLN A 221 17.13 11.87 1.55
CA GLN A 221 17.66 12.23 2.87
C GLN A 221 17.57 11.05 3.85
N THR A 222 16.55 10.19 3.70
CA THR A 222 16.34 8.99 4.53
C THR A 222 17.40 7.90 4.26
N GLU A 223 17.80 7.68 3.01
CA GLU A 223 18.86 6.72 2.66
C GLU A 223 20.21 7.09 3.29
N ARG A 224 20.57 8.39 3.35
CA ARG A 224 21.84 8.84 3.94
C ARG A 224 21.88 8.74 5.47
N THR A 225 20.82 9.13 6.18
CA THR A 225 20.76 8.95 7.65
C THR A 225 20.81 7.48 8.07
N SER A 226 20.37 6.56 7.20
CA SER A 226 20.41 5.12 7.49
C SER A 226 21.80 4.49 7.36
N LEU A 227 22.72 5.10 6.61
CA LEU A 227 24.11 4.66 6.48
C LEU A 227 25.01 5.26 7.57
N GLU A 228 24.75 6.49 8.03
CA GLU A 228 25.57 7.14 9.06
C GLU A 228 25.17 6.76 10.49
N SER A 229 23.90 6.35 10.74
CA SER A 229 23.43 5.99 12.09
C SER A 229 23.63 4.52 12.48
N TYR A 230 24.09 3.64 11.57
CA TYR A 230 24.28 2.21 11.84
C TYR A 230 25.75 1.77 11.82
N GLY A 231 26.65 2.71 12.12
CA GLY A 231 28.07 2.47 12.36
C GLY A 231 28.44 2.39 13.84
N SER A 232 27.57 1.87 14.72
CA SER A 232 28.00 1.53 16.09
C SER A 232 27.01 0.59 16.78
N ASN A 233 27.49 -0.62 17.07
CA ASN A 233 26.96 -1.58 18.04
C ASN A 233 25.65 -2.31 17.70
N VAL A 234 25.72 -3.38 16.91
CA VAL A 234 24.93 -4.60 17.19
C VAL A 234 25.83 -5.82 16.97
N SER A 235 25.97 -6.58 18.06
CA SER A 235 26.75 -7.81 18.19
C SER A 235 26.23 -8.90 17.25
N ASN A 236 27.15 -9.76 16.79
CA ASN A 236 26.86 -11.02 16.11
C ASN A 236 25.94 -11.90 16.97
N GLU A 237 24.72 -12.16 16.52
CA GLU A 237 23.97 -13.34 16.94
C GLU A 237 23.25 -13.92 15.72
N ILE A 238 23.77 -15.04 15.23
CA ILE A 238 23.21 -15.81 14.12
C ILE A 238 21.95 -16.50 14.67
N ALA A 239 20.77 -15.99 14.31
CA ALA A 239 19.51 -16.65 14.61
C ALA A 239 19.44 -18.01 13.87
N PRO A 240 19.02 -19.10 14.53
CA PRO A 240 18.86 -20.40 13.89
C PRO A 240 17.68 -20.39 12.89
N PRO A 241 17.71 -21.24 11.85
CA PRO A 241 16.65 -21.28 10.83
C PRO A 241 15.31 -21.74 11.46
N LEU A 242 14.24 -21.00 11.14
CA LEU A 242 12.88 -21.32 11.55
C LEU A 242 12.37 -22.62 10.88
N PRO A 243 11.54 -23.43 11.58
CA PRO A 243 10.91 -24.61 11.00
C PRO A 243 9.89 -24.24 9.91
N PRO A 244 9.62 -25.14 8.94
CA PRO A 244 8.72 -24.86 7.83
C PRO A 244 7.29 -24.62 8.31
N VAL A 245 6.71 -23.50 7.86
CA VAL A 245 5.30 -23.14 8.05
C VAL A 245 4.41 -24.10 7.24
N PRO A 246 3.32 -24.66 7.81
CA PRO A 246 2.40 -25.49 7.05
C PRO A 246 1.70 -24.65 5.97
N THR A 247 1.78 -25.10 4.73
CA THR A 247 1.10 -24.50 3.58
C THR A 247 -0.42 -24.61 3.76
N PRO A 248 -1.18 -23.51 3.65
CA PRO A 248 -2.62 -23.60 3.58
C PRO A 248 -3.02 -24.30 2.27
N ILE A 249 -3.88 -25.31 2.38
CA ILE A 249 -4.42 -26.08 1.26
C ILE A 249 -5.25 -25.14 0.37
N ARG A 250 -4.61 -24.64 -0.69
CA ARG A 250 -5.23 -23.83 -1.73
C ARG A 250 -6.16 -24.74 -2.55
N GLY A 251 -7.47 -24.66 -2.29
CA GLY A 251 -8.46 -25.45 -3.06
C GLY A 251 -9.87 -25.51 -2.48
N SER A 252 -10.12 -25.06 -1.25
CA SER A 252 -11.43 -25.22 -0.60
C SER A 252 -12.56 -24.39 -1.23
N GLY A 253 -12.27 -23.23 -1.81
CA GLY A 253 -13.29 -22.35 -2.41
C GLY A 253 -13.97 -22.96 -3.65
N PHE A 254 -13.22 -23.66 -4.49
CA PHE A 254 -13.75 -24.29 -5.71
C PHE A 254 -14.58 -25.54 -5.39
N VAL A 255 -14.19 -26.31 -4.36
CA VAL A 255 -14.95 -27.47 -3.89
C VAL A 255 -16.28 -27.05 -3.28
N TRP A 256 -16.31 -25.94 -2.54
CA TRP A 256 -17.55 -25.36 -2.00
C TRP A 256 -18.49 -24.87 -3.09
N LEU A 257 -17.96 -24.19 -4.11
CA LEU A 257 -18.76 -23.74 -5.26
C LEU A 257 -19.39 -24.92 -6.01
N LEU A 258 -18.62 -25.98 -6.26
CA LEU A 258 -19.11 -27.20 -6.91
C LEU A 258 -20.17 -27.93 -6.08
N LEU A 259 -20.01 -27.97 -4.75
CA LEU A 259 -21.01 -28.55 -3.84
C LEU A 259 -22.32 -27.77 -3.88
N VAL A 260 -22.26 -26.44 -3.89
CA VAL A 260 -23.45 -25.58 -3.96
C VAL A 260 -24.15 -25.77 -5.31
N VAL A 261 -23.42 -25.77 -6.42
CA VAL A 261 -23.99 -25.99 -7.76
C VAL A 261 -24.61 -27.39 -7.88
N ALA A 262 -23.95 -28.43 -7.38
CA ALA A 262 -24.48 -29.79 -7.39
C ALA A 262 -25.76 -29.90 -6.56
N LEU A 263 -25.81 -29.26 -5.39
CA LEU A 263 -26.97 -29.28 -4.51
C LEU A 263 -28.17 -28.52 -5.12
N VAL A 264 -27.93 -27.40 -5.81
CA VAL A 264 -28.96 -26.69 -6.57
C VAL A 264 -29.49 -27.55 -7.72
N PHE A 265 -28.63 -28.28 -8.44
CA PHE A 265 -29.03 -29.19 -9.50
C PHE A 265 -29.87 -30.36 -8.98
N ILE A 266 -29.46 -30.98 -7.87
CA ILE A 266 -30.19 -32.11 -7.28
C ILE A 266 -31.58 -31.66 -6.80
N VAL A 267 -31.67 -30.49 -6.17
CA VAL A 267 -32.96 -29.95 -5.68
C VAL A 267 -33.87 -29.57 -6.83
N THR A 268 -33.37 -28.92 -7.88
CA THR A 268 -34.19 -28.57 -9.06
C THR A 268 -34.65 -29.80 -9.82
N PHE A 269 -33.77 -30.81 -9.98
CA PHE A 269 -34.12 -32.07 -10.63
C PHE A 269 -35.15 -32.88 -9.82
N ALA A 270 -34.99 -32.96 -8.50
CA ALA A 270 -35.95 -33.64 -7.63
C ALA A 270 -37.33 -32.97 -7.65
N VAL A 271 -37.38 -31.63 -7.63
CA VAL A 271 -38.64 -30.86 -7.72
C VAL A 271 -39.30 -31.04 -9.09
N TRP A 272 -38.52 -31.11 -10.17
CA TRP A 272 -39.04 -31.39 -11.51
C TRP A 272 -39.58 -32.82 -11.64
N PHE A 273 -38.83 -33.81 -11.14
CA PHE A 273 -39.20 -35.23 -11.19
C PHE A 273 -40.46 -35.54 -10.36
N LEU A 274 -40.61 -34.93 -9.19
CA LEU A 274 -41.82 -35.01 -8.36
C LEU A 274 -43.03 -34.29 -8.96
N ARG A 275 -42.82 -33.40 -9.94
CA ARG A 275 -43.90 -32.72 -10.68
C ARG A 275 -44.33 -33.47 -11.95
N SER A 276 -43.49 -34.36 -12.46
CA SER A 276 -43.76 -35.18 -13.65
C SER A 276 -44.39 -36.55 -13.35
N LEU A 277 -44.52 -36.89 -12.06
CA LEU A 277 -45.28 -38.03 -11.52
C LEU A 277 -46.69 -37.57 -11.14
#